data_AF-A0A7X4C3B4-F1
#
_entry.id   AF-A0A7X4C3B4-F1
#
_cell.length_a   1.000
_cell.length_b   1.000
_cell.length_c   1.000
_cell.angle_alpha   90.00
_cell.angle_beta   90.00
_cell.angle_gamma   90.00
#
_symmetry.space_group_name_H-M   'P 1'
#
loop_
_entity.id
_entity.type
_entity.pdbx_description
1 polymer ?
#
loop_
_entity_poly.entity_id
_entity_poly.type
_entity_poly.pdbx_seq_one_letter_code
_entity_poly.pdbx_strand_id
1 'polypeptide(L)'
;MKFSFSEEQTEFRNMLRRFLGDRSPTTEVRRVMETESGYDAEVWRVMAEELGVAAIHIPEAYGGAGFGVSELAIAAEEAGRALLPSPFFGSTVMAATAIAEAGTDAQKQALLPGIASGATIAALAAAEPGTGWNADAF
;
A
#
# COMPACT_ATOMS: atom_id res chain seq x y z
N MET A 1 -1.67 13.56 26.10
CA MET A 1 -1.17 12.98 24.84
C MET A 1 -1.20 11.46 24.97
N LYS A 2 -1.79 10.74 24.02
CA LYS A 2 -1.89 9.26 24.04
C LYS A 2 -1.03 8.71 22.90
N PHE A 3 -0.05 7.88 23.24
CA PHE A 3 0.91 7.30 22.29
C PHE A 3 0.69 5.79 22.07
N SER A 4 -0.32 5.22 22.70
CA SER A 4 -0.73 3.83 22.46
C SER A 4 -1.76 3.76 21.35
N PHE A 5 -1.71 2.68 20.58
CA PHE A 5 -2.76 2.34 19.62
C PHE A 5 -4.10 2.15 20.32
N SER A 6 -5.18 2.36 19.56
CA SER A 6 -6.49 1.85 19.94
C SER A 6 -6.50 0.32 19.92
N GLU A 7 -7.56 -0.27 20.46
CA GLU A 7 -7.80 -1.70 20.39
C GLU A 7 -7.94 -2.16 18.92
N GLU A 8 -8.74 -1.44 18.13
CA GLU A 8 -8.91 -1.68 16.69
C GLU A 8 -7.58 -1.62 15.91
N GLN A 9 -6.75 -0.60 16.18
CA GLN A 9 -5.43 -0.48 15.56
C GLN A 9 -4.50 -1.64 15.97
N THR A 10 -4.62 -2.12 17.22
CA THR A 10 -3.86 -3.26 17.72
C THR A 10 -4.31 -4.56 17.06
N GLU A 11 -5.62 -4.74 16.88
CA GLU A 11 -6.20 -5.87 16.16
C GLU A 11 -5.78 -5.88 14.70
N PHE A 12 -5.88 -4.73 14.01
CA PHE A 12 -5.44 -4.57 12.63
C PHE A 12 -3.96 -4.92 12.46
N ARG A 13 -3.09 -4.38 13.34
CA ARG A 13 -1.65 -4.73 13.39
C ARG A 13 -1.43 -6.24 13.54
N ASN A 14 -2.12 -6.87 14.50
CA ASN A 14 -1.95 -8.29 14.78
C ASN A 14 -2.44 -9.18 13.64
N MET A 15 -3.53 -8.79 12.98
CA MET A 15 -4.05 -9.45 11.79
C MET A 15 -3.02 -9.41 10.65
N LEU A 16 -2.51 -8.22 10.31
CA LEU A 16 -1.49 -8.07 9.27
C LEU A 16 -0.23 -8.85 9.61
N ARG A 17 0.24 -8.80 10.85
CA ARG A 17 1.42 -9.53 11.29
C ARG A 17 1.30 -11.03 11.07
N ARG A 18 0.15 -11.61 11.44
CA ARG A 18 -0.10 -13.05 11.26
C ARG A 18 -0.14 -13.40 9.78
N PHE A 19 -0.95 -12.68 9.01
CA PHE A 19 -1.06 -12.89 7.57
C PHE A 19 0.29 -12.81 6.86
N LEU A 20 1.08 -11.78 7.14
CA LEU A 20 2.39 -11.59 6.50
C LEU A 20 3.45 -12.57 7.02
N GLY A 21 3.36 -13.02 8.27
CA GLY A 21 4.21 -14.09 8.81
C GLY A 21 4.03 -15.40 8.06
N ASP A 22 2.79 -15.69 7.62
CA ASP A 22 2.46 -16.91 6.87
C ASP A 22 2.74 -16.75 5.37
N ARG A 23 2.49 -15.56 4.80
CA ARG A 23 2.53 -15.32 3.34
C ARG A 23 3.83 -14.71 2.82
N SER A 24 4.62 -14.09 3.67
CA SER A 24 5.92 -13.49 3.31
C SER A 24 7.08 -14.00 4.17
N PRO A 25 7.22 -15.33 4.41
CA PRO A 25 8.45 -15.85 4.99
C PRO A 25 9.62 -15.59 4.02
N THR A 26 10.85 -15.53 4.54
CA THR A 26 12.03 -15.18 3.74
C THR A 26 12.29 -16.11 2.56
N THR A 27 11.81 -17.36 2.61
CA THR A 27 11.82 -18.30 1.48
C THR A 27 10.95 -17.83 0.33
N GLU A 28 9.74 -17.35 0.62
CA GLU A 28 8.83 -16.82 -0.39
C GLU A 28 9.32 -15.49 -0.93
N VAL A 29 9.86 -14.62 -0.07
CA VAL A 29 10.52 -13.37 -0.49
C VAL A 29 11.57 -13.65 -1.56
N ARG A 30 12.49 -14.59 -1.29
CA ARG A 30 13.55 -14.95 -2.25
C ARG A 30 12.99 -15.58 -3.53
N ARG A 31 12.02 -16.49 -3.41
CA ARG A 31 11.39 -17.13 -4.56
C ARG A 31 10.75 -16.10 -5.49
N VAL A 32 10.05 -15.12 -4.92
CA VAL A 32 9.32 -14.10 -5.66
C VAL A 32 10.25 -13.04 -6.26
N MET A 33 11.38 -12.73 -5.61
CA MET A 33 12.41 -11.87 -6.20
C MET A 33 13.00 -12.41 -7.51
N GLU A 34 12.91 -13.72 -7.75
CA GLU A 34 13.38 -14.37 -8.98
C GLU A 34 12.31 -14.38 -10.08
N THR A 35 11.07 -13.97 -9.80
CA THR A 35 10.02 -13.88 -10.81
C THR A 35 10.08 -12.55 -11.57
N GLU A 36 9.54 -12.54 -12.78
CA GLU A 36 9.44 -11.31 -13.59
C GLU A 36 8.58 -10.24 -12.91
N SER A 37 7.52 -10.65 -12.21
CA SER A 37 6.63 -9.73 -11.49
C SER A 37 7.28 -9.12 -10.24
N GLY A 38 8.19 -9.82 -9.57
CA GLY A 38 8.79 -9.38 -8.31
C GLY A 38 7.84 -9.34 -7.10
N TYR A 39 6.58 -9.79 -7.27
CA TYR A 39 5.60 -9.98 -6.21
C TYR A 39 4.67 -11.17 -6.51
N ASP A 40 4.01 -11.70 -5.48
CA ASP A 40 2.99 -12.74 -5.61
C ASP A 40 1.60 -12.10 -5.82
N ALA A 41 1.01 -12.32 -6.99
CA ALA A 41 -0.26 -11.70 -7.37
C ALA A 41 -1.45 -12.14 -6.49
N GLU A 42 -1.42 -13.37 -5.98
CA GLU A 42 -2.49 -13.86 -5.10
C GLU A 42 -2.35 -13.27 -3.69
N VAL A 43 -1.12 -13.10 -3.19
CA VAL A 43 -0.89 -12.34 -1.95
C VAL A 43 -1.41 -10.92 -2.09
N TRP A 44 -1.11 -10.24 -3.21
CA TRP A 44 -1.63 -8.90 -3.47
C TRP A 44 -3.16 -8.84 -3.53
N ARG A 45 -3.79 -9.79 -4.25
CA ARG A 45 -5.25 -9.88 -4.35
C ARG A 45 -5.90 -10.00 -2.97
N VAL A 46 -5.40 -10.91 -2.12
CA VAL A 46 -5.92 -11.10 -0.75
C VAL A 46 -5.71 -9.83 0.09
N MET A 47 -4.55 -9.17 -0.02
CA MET A 47 -4.31 -7.91 0.67
C MET A 47 -5.28 -6.80 0.24
N ALA A 48 -5.60 -6.71 -1.05
CA ALA A 48 -6.49 -5.69 -1.58
C ALA A 48 -7.96 -5.98 -1.24
N GLU A 49 -8.44 -7.18 -1.57
CA GLU A 49 -9.86 -7.52 -1.54
C GLU A 49 -10.35 -7.97 -0.15
N GLU A 50 -9.55 -8.76 0.57
CA GLU A 50 -9.99 -9.39 1.82
C GLU A 50 -9.54 -8.57 3.05
N LEU A 51 -8.34 -8.00 2.99
CA LEU A 51 -7.77 -7.20 4.09
C LEU A 51 -7.96 -5.70 3.91
N GLY A 52 -8.38 -5.24 2.72
CA GLY A 52 -8.64 -3.83 2.42
C GLY A 52 -7.40 -2.93 2.41
N VAL A 53 -6.19 -3.51 2.40
CA VAL A 53 -4.94 -2.77 2.58
C VAL A 53 -4.70 -1.81 1.42
N ALA A 54 -5.11 -2.18 0.20
CA ALA A 54 -4.96 -1.33 -0.99
C ALA A 54 -5.82 -0.06 -0.92
N ALA A 55 -6.92 -0.10 -0.19
CA ALA A 55 -7.94 0.94 -0.11
C ALA A 55 -7.89 1.74 1.21
N ILE A 56 -6.96 1.39 2.11
CA ILE A 56 -7.01 1.73 3.53
C ILE A 56 -7.25 3.22 3.82
N HIS A 57 -6.53 4.11 3.15
CA HIS A 57 -6.60 5.56 3.35
C HIS A 57 -7.30 6.30 2.19
N ILE A 58 -7.79 5.56 1.20
CA ILE A 58 -8.54 6.15 0.09
C ILE A 58 -9.91 6.58 0.65
N PRO A 59 -10.42 7.78 0.33
CA PRO A 59 -11.74 8.20 0.79
C PRO A 59 -12.86 7.25 0.34
N GLU A 60 -13.87 7.07 1.19
CA GLU A 60 -15.01 6.18 0.93
C GLU A 60 -15.73 6.48 -0.40
N ALA A 61 -15.79 7.76 -0.79
CA ALA A 61 -16.38 8.20 -2.06
C ALA A 61 -15.70 7.60 -3.31
N TYR A 62 -14.50 7.05 -3.16
CA TYR A 62 -13.73 6.39 -4.21
C TYR A 62 -13.54 4.89 -3.96
N GLY A 63 -14.35 4.29 -3.07
CA GLY A 63 -14.31 2.86 -2.75
C GLY A 63 -13.22 2.45 -1.75
N GLY A 64 -12.67 3.42 -1.01
CA GLY A 64 -11.73 3.13 0.07
C GLY A 64 -12.37 3.05 1.46
N ALA A 65 -11.53 2.86 2.48
CA ALA A 65 -11.96 2.73 3.87
C ALA A 65 -11.90 4.04 4.66
N GLY A 66 -11.34 5.11 4.08
CA GLY A 66 -11.30 6.43 4.71
C GLY A 66 -10.44 6.53 5.98
N PHE A 67 -9.59 5.53 6.27
CA PHE A 67 -8.70 5.61 7.43
C PHE A 67 -7.57 6.64 7.22
N GLY A 68 -6.88 6.97 8.32
CA GLY A 68 -5.84 7.98 8.31
C GLY A 68 -4.45 7.42 8.11
N VAL A 69 -3.47 8.32 8.26
CA VAL A 69 -2.04 7.99 8.21
C VAL A 69 -1.63 6.98 9.28
N SER A 70 -2.33 6.90 10.41
CA SER A 70 -2.02 5.95 11.48
C SER A 70 -2.21 4.51 11.04
N GLU A 71 -3.34 4.19 10.40
CA GLU A 71 -3.62 2.84 9.88
C GLU A 71 -2.69 2.51 8.71
N LEU A 72 -2.45 3.48 7.81
CA LEU A 72 -1.49 3.32 6.72
C LEU A 72 -0.06 3.03 7.23
N ALA A 73 0.37 3.73 8.28
CA ALA A 73 1.67 3.52 8.92
C ALA A 73 1.77 2.15 9.60
N ILE A 74 0.71 1.69 10.28
CA ILE A 74 0.66 0.34 10.84
C ILE A 74 0.84 -0.71 9.74
N ALA A 75 0.16 -0.55 8.60
CA ALA A 75 0.30 -1.45 7.47
C ALA A 75 1.71 -1.44 6.88
N ALA A 76 2.32 -0.25 6.73
CA ALA A 76 3.69 -0.11 6.27
C ALA A 76 4.72 -0.72 7.23
N GLU A 77 4.53 -0.57 8.55
CA GLU A 77 5.42 -1.18 9.55
C GLU A 77 5.40 -2.72 9.48
N GLU A 78 4.22 -3.33 9.39
CA GLU A 78 4.13 -4.80 9.32
C GLU A 78 4.58 -5.33 7.95
N ALA A 79 4.30 -4.61 6.85
CA ALA A 79 4.84 -4.93 5.52
C ALA A 79 6.38 -4.90 5.51
N GLY A 80 6.97 -3.85 6.08
CA GLY A 80 8.42 -3.71 6.20
C GLY A 80 9.04 -4.79 7.09
N ARG A 81 8.39 -5.13 8.22
CA ARG A 81 8.82 -6.23 9.11
C ARG A 81 8.92 -7.57 8.37
N ALA A 82 8.01 -7.83 7.45
CA ALA A 82 7.94 -9.08 6.69
C ALA A 82 8.74 -9.04 5.37
N LEU A 83 9.41 -7.93 5.06
CA LEU A 83 10.09 -7.69 3.78
C LEU A 83 9.17 -7.95 2.58
N LEU A 84 7.89 -7.58 2.71
CA LEU A 84 6.85 -7.93 1.75
C LEU A 84 7.19 -7.46 0.33
N PRO A 85 7.39 -8.38 -0.63
CA PRO A 85 7.48 -8.05 -2.05
C PRO A 85 6.05 -7.83 -2.55
N SER A 86 5.65 -6.56 -2.68
CA SER A 86 4.29 -6.18 -3.04
C SER A 86 4.23 -4.77 -3.64
N PRO A 87 3.25 -4.49 -4.51
CA PRO A 87 2.98 -3.13 -4.98
C PRO A 87 2.52 -2.16 -3.89
N PHE A 88 2.21 -2.63 -2.68
CA PHE A 88 1.65 -1.83 -1.58
C PHE A 88 2.33 -0.46 -1.40
N PHE A 89 3.65 -0.40 -1.31
CA PHE A 89 4.33 0.87 -1.08
C PHE A 89 4.21 1.82 -2.28
N GLY A 90 4.52 1.35 -3.49
CA GLY A 90 4.47 2.20 -4.70
C GLY A 90 3.05 2.63 -5.08
N SER A 91 2.09 1.73 -4.97
CA SER A 91 0.71 1.94 -5.40
C SER A 91 -0.13 2.58 -4.31
N THR A 92 -0.26 1.91 -3.16
CA THR A 92 -1.13 2.39 -2.08
C THR A 92 -0.49 3.55 -1.34
N VAL A 93 0.76 3.42 -0.88
CA VAL A 93 1.35 4.48 -0.06
C VAL A 93 1.68 5.71 -0.91
N MET A 94 2.37 5.55 -2.03
CA MET A 94 2.87 6.70 -2.80
C MET A 94 1.84 7.22 -3.81
N ALA A 95 1.41 6.41 -4.77
CA ALA A 95 0.58 6.87 -5.88
C ALA A 95 -0.84 7.27 -5.43
N ALA A 96 -1.51 6.46 -4.61
CA ALA A 96 -2.85 6.77 -4.15
C ALA A 96 -2.88 8.02 -3.27
N THR A 97 -1.90 8.21 -2.37
CA THR A 97 -1.75 9.45 -1.59
C THR A 97 -1.58 10.65 -2.51
N ALA A 98 -0.69 10.59 -3.50
CA ALA A 98 -0.46 11.70 -4.42
C ALA A 98 -1.75 12.08 -5.19
N ILE A 99 -2.52 11.09 -5.65
CA ILE A 99 -3.79 11.34 -6.34
C ILE A 99 -4.86 11.88 -5.37
N ALA A 100 -4.95 11.33 -4.16
CA ALA A 100 -5.94 11.75 -3.17
C ALA A 100 -5.71 13.20 -2.71
N GLU A 101 -4.46 13.60 -2.54
CA GLU A 101 -4.09 14.93 -2.04
C GLU A 101 -4.01 15.99 -3.17
N ALA A 102 -3.41 15.65 -4.31
CA ALA A 102 -3.10 16.62 -5.37
C ALA A 102 -3.94 16.47 -6.65
N GLY A 103 -4.68 15.37 -6.80
CA GLY A 103 -5.52 15.14 -7.97
C GLY A 103 -6.69 16.12 -8.06
N THR A 104 -7.15 16.38 -9.28
CA THR A 104 -8.48 16.97 -9.53
C THR A 104 -9.58 15.94 -9.23
N ASP A 105 -10.81 16.40 -8.98
CA ASP A 105 -11.94 15.49 -8.72
C ASP A 105 -12.15 14.46 -9.85
N ALA A 106 -11.96 14.89 -11.11
CA ALA A 106 -12.02 14.01 -12.27
C ALA A 106 -10.93 12.93 -12.24
N GLN A 107 -9.69 13.27 -11.87
CA GLN A 107 -8.61 12.29 -11.73
C GLN A 107 -8.86 11.33 -10.57
N LYS A 108 -9.36 11.82 -9.43
CA LYS A 108 -9.69 10.98 -8.27
C LYS A 108 -10.76 9.96 -8.62
N GLN A 109 -11.87 10.39 -9.24
CA GLN A 109 -12.96 9.51 -9.68
C GLN A 109 -12.50 8.48 -10.71
N ALA A 110 -11.60 8.86 -11.62
CA ALA A 110 -11.13 7.95 -12.66
C ALA A 110 -10.12 6.90 -12.16
N LEU A 111 -9.26 7.25 -11.20
CA LEU A 111 -8.08 6.43 -10.85
C LEU A 111 -8.21 5.70 -9.52
N LEU A 112 -8.73 6.36 -8.48
CA LEU A 112 -8.74 5.81 -7.12
C LEU A 112 -9.57 4.53 -6.98
N PRO A 113 -10.74 4.35 -7.64
CA PRO A 113 -11.50 3.11 -7.52
C PRO A 113 -10.73 1.86 -7.98
N GLY A 114 -9.97 1.98 -9.08
CA GLY A 114 -9.13 0.89 -9.58
C GLY A 114 -8.00 0.54 -8.62
N ILE A 115 -7.39 1.56 -7.99
CA ILE A 115 -6.32 1.35 -7.01
C ILE A 115 -6.87 0.77 -5.70
N ALA A 116 -8.02 1.27 -5.24
CA ALA A 116 -8.70 0.80 -4.03
C ALA A 116 -9.03 -0.70 -4.10
N SER A 117 -9.53 -1.16 -5.25
CA SER A 117 -9.80 -2.60 -5.48
C SER A 117 -8.55 -3.47 -5.64
N GLY A 118 -7.37 -2.86 -5.83
CA GLY A 118 -6.13 -3.56 -6.16
C GLY A 118 -6.02 -4.05 -7.62
N ALA A 119 -7.05 -3.84 -8.44
CA ALA A 119 -7.04 -4.20 -9.85
C ALA A 119 -6.11 -3.31 -10.69
N THR A 120 -5.90 -2.06 -10.25
CA THR A 120 -4.92 -1.14 -10.83
C THR A 120 -3.75 -0.97 -9.88
N ILE A 121 -2.56 -1.36 -10.34
CA ILE A 121 -1.31 -1.04 -9.66
C ILE A 121 -0.74 0.24 -10.27
N ALA A 122 -0.54 1.25 -9.42
CA ALA A 122 0.04 2.53 -9.79
C ALA A 122 1.44 2.68 -9.19
N ALA A 123 2.21 3.64 -9.71
CA ALA A 123 3.50 4.03 -9.16
C ALA A 123 3.67 5.54 -9.27
N LEU A 124 4.33 6.14 -8.28
CA LEU A 124 4.76 7.53 -8.35
C LEU A 124 6.14 7.59 -9.04
N ALA A 125 6.16 8.03 -10.29
CA ALA A 125 7.37 8.20 -11.07
C ALA A 125 7.96 9.61 -10.86
N ALA A 126 8.65 9.80 -9.73
CA ALA A 126 9.19 11.11 -9.33
C ALA A 126 10.72 11.22 -9.43
N ALA A 127 11.42 10.22 -9.97
CA ALA A 127 12.88 10.23 -10.08
C ALA A 127 13.29 9.91 -11.52
N GLU A 128 14.31 10.62 -12.02
CA GLU A 128 14.88 10.41 -13.36
C GLU A 128 16.37 10.05 -13.29
N PRO A 129 16.92 9.41 -14.34
CA PRO A 129 18.35 9.15 -14.43
C PRO A 129 19.18 10.43 -14.27
N GLY A 130 20.09 10.44 -13.29
CA GLY A 130 21.02 11.55 -13.07
C GLY A 130 20.51 12.68 -12.18
N THR A 131 19.21 12.75 -11.89
CA THR A 131 18.61 13.77 -11.00
C THR A 131 18.34 13.23 -9.59
N GLY A 132 18.26 11.91 -9.43
CA GLY A 132 18.00 11.26 -8.15
C GLY A 132 16.60 11.61 -7.63
N TRP A 133 16.47 11.80 -6.31
CA TRP A 133 15.21 12.20 -5.65
C TRP A 133 15.11 13.72 -5.46
N ASN A 134 15.74 14.51 -6.35
CA ASN A 134 15.71 15.95 -6.25
C ASN A 134 14.36 16.50 -6.76
N ALA A 135 13.56 17.06 -5.85
CA ALA A 135 12.27 17.65 -6.20
C ALA A 135 12.39 18.90 -7.10
N ASP A 136 13.51 19.62 -7.02
CA ASP A 136 13.76 20.82 -7.84
C ASP A 136 14.17 20.47 -9.29
N ALA A 137 14.27 19.18 -9.60
CA ALA A 137 14.57 18.71 -10.95
C ALA A 137 13.32 18.59 -11.85
N PHE A 138 12.12 18.89 -11.33
CA PHE A 138 10.82 18.73 -12.00
C PHE A 138 10.01 20.04 -12.06
#